data_AF-A0A396F6D8-F1
#
_entry.id   AF-A0A396F6D8-F1
#
_cell.length_a   1.000
_cell.length_b   1.000
_cell.length_c   1.000
_cell.angle_alpha   90.00
_cell.angle_beta   90.00
_cell.angle_gamma   90.00
#
_symmetry.space_group_name_H-M   'P 1'
#
loop_
_entity.id
_entity.type
_entity.pdbx_description
1 polymer ?
#
loop_
_entity_poly.entity_id
_entity_poly.type
_entity_poly.pdbx_seq_one_letter_code
_entity_poly.pdbx_strand_id
1 'polypeptide(L)'
;MENNKEIIHESEVKELIIELRGEKVLIDRDVAKLYGVETKRINEAVKNNRDKFPNGYMFSLQVSEKQQLVENFDRFSSLKHSPVEPKAFTEKGLYMLATILRSPRATATTFAIIESFFKLRTLVRNVNIMATEYDEEKRKSLVQRSGELLNELLTDEGDITETESSIELNLYALKMKRTVKRTKKG
;
A
#
# COMPACT_ATOMS: atom_id res chain seq x y z
N MET A 1 19.13 -10.14 22.65
CA MET A 1 18.01 -10.57 21.78
C MET A 1 18.20 -9.84 20.48
N GLU A 2 18.65 -10.56 19.45
CA GLU A 2 18.99 -10.00 18.15
C GLU A 2 17.77 -9.28 17.58
N ASN A 3 17.94 -7.99 17.30
CA ASN A 3 17.00 -7.19 16.53
C ASN A 3 16.98 -7.82 15.13
N ASN A 4 16.07 -8.77 14.91
CA ASN A 4 15.72 -9.19 13.57
C ASN A 4 15.17 -7.94 12.89
N LYS A 5 16.02 -7.24 12.13
CA LYS A 5 15.60 -6.20 11.19
C LYS A 5 14.81 -6.95 10.13
N GLU A 6 13.54 -7.22 10.41
CA GLU A 6 12.62 -7.66 9.38
C GLU A 6 12.58 -6.52 8.37
N ILE A 7 13.18 -6.77 7.21
CA ILE A 7 13.21 -5.83 6.10
C ILE A 7 11.76 -5.79 5.59
N ILE A 8 11.13 -4.63 5.68
CA ILE A 8 9.80 -4.42 5.10
C ILE A 8 10.02 -4.04 3.65
N HIS A 9 9.53 -4.87 2.74
CA HIS A 9 9.63 -4.62 1.31
C HIS A 9 8.48 -3.74 0.81
N GLU A 10 8.73 -2.95 -0.24
CA GLU A 10 7.72 -2.08 -0.87
C GLU A 10 6.54 -2.87 -1.47
N SER A 11 6.82 -4.09 -1.93
CA SER A 11 5.87 -5.09 -2.43
C SER A 11 4.80 -5.40 -1.39
N GLU A 12 5.21 -5.65 -0.14
CA GLU A 12 4.32 -5.93 0.99
C GLU A 12 3.38 -4.76 1.25
N VAL A 13 3.89 -3.53 1.21
CA VAL A 13 3.04 -2.34 1.41
C VAL A 13 2.03 -2.24 0.27
N LYS A 14 2.47 -2.43 -0.97
CA LYS A 14 1.62 -2.30 -2.16
C LYS A 14 0.43 -3.26 -2.13
N GLU A 15 0.64 -4.52 -1.77
CA GLU A 15 -0.44 -5.53 -1.68
C GLU A 15 -1.50 -5.20 -0.63
N LEU A 16 -1.14 -4.37 0.35
CA LEU A 16 -2.04 -3.91 1.40
C LEU A 16 -2.79 -2.63 1.03
N ILE A 17 -2.33 -1.86 0.04
CA ILE A 17 -3.00 -0.66 -0.42
C ILE A 17 -4.31 -1.03 -1.11
N ILE A 18 -5.40 -0.42 -0.65
CA ILE A 18 -6.73 -0.54 -1.27
C ILE A 18 -7.25 0.84 -1.67
N GLU A 19 -8.31 0.86 -2.46
CA GLU A 19 -9.01 2.10 -2.80
C GLU A 19 -10.31 2.22 -2.03
N LEU A 20 -10.49 3.30 -1.28
CA LEU A 20 -11.72 3.64 -0.58
C LEU A 20 -12.01 5.12 -0.77
N ARG A 21 -13.24 5.46 -1.14
CA ARG A 21 -13.68 6.85 -1.40
C ARG A 21 -12.80 7.59 -2.43
N GLY A 22 -12.26 6.87 -3.42
CA GLY A 22 -11.36 7.42 -4.44
C GLY A 22 -9.93 7.68 -3.95
N GLU A 23 -9.60 7.31 -2.70
CA GLU A 23 -8.28 7.49 -2.11
C GLU A 23 -7.57 6.13 -1.96
N LYS A 24 -6.25 6.11 -2.21
CA LYS A 24 -5.41 4.96 -1.87
C LYS A 24 -5.11 4.99 -0.37
N VAL A 25 -5.49 3.93 0.33
CA VAL A 25 -5.43 3.87 1.79
C VAL A 25 -4.84 2.57 2.32
N LEU A 26 -4.31 2.62 3.53
CA LEU A 26 -4.01 1.45 4.36
C LEU A 26 -4.96 1.40 5.55
N ILE A 27 -5.48 0.20 5.84
CA ILE A 27 -6.31 -0.03 7.02
C ILE A 27 -5.44 -0.12 8.27
N ASP A 28 -5.90 0.39 9.41
CA ASP A 28 -5.19 0.45 10.68
C ASP A 28 -4.54 -0.89 11.10
N ARG A 29 -5.19 -2.02 10.81
CA ARG A 29 -4.65 -3.36 11.00
C ARG A 29 -3.46 -3.67 10.08
N ASP A 30 -3.54 -3.29 8.81
CA ASP A 30 -2.43 -3.48 7.86
C ASP A 30 -1.26 -2.55 8.23
N VAL A 31 -1.55 -1.31 8.62
CA VAL A 31 -0.54 -0.39 9.17
C VAL A 31 0.14 -1.00 10.40
N ALA A 32 -0.65 -1.54 11.34
CA ALA A 32 -0.12 -2.16 12.54
C ALA A 32 0.81 -3.34 12.23
N LYS A 33 0.42 -4.21 11.27
CA LYS A 33 1.23 -5.33 10.77
C LYS A 33 2.57 -4.84 10.23
N LEU A 34 2.55 -3.84 9.34
CA LEU A 34 3.77 -3.30 8.73
C LEU A 34 4.71 -2.71 9.81
N TYR A 35 4.16 -1.94 10.73
CA TYR A 35 4.93 -1.32 11.83
C TYR A 35 5.31 -2.31 12.95
N GLY A 36 4.84 -3.56 12.91
CA GLY A 36 5.12 -4.59 13.92
C GLY A 36 4.56 -4.24 15.31
N VAL A 37 3.38 -3.62 15.36
CA VAL A 37 2.70 -3.21 16.59
C VAL A 37 1.25 -3.68 16.58
N GLU A 38 0.56 -3.60 17.71
CA GLU A 38 -0.87 -3.87 17.77
C GLU A 38 -1.68 -2.74 17.11
N THR A 39 -2.83 -3.07 16.51
CA THR A 39 -3.77 -2.08 15.94
C THR A 39 -4.21 -1.04 16.97
N LYS A 40 -4.35 -1.45 18.24
CA LYS A 40 -4.65 -0.53 19.34
C LYS A 40 -3.58 0.55 19.47
N ARG A 41 -2.29 0.22 19.28
CA ARG A 41 -1.18 1.17 19.39
C ARG A 41 -1.23 2.25 18.30
N ILE A 42 -1.58 1.87 17.07
CA ILE A 42 -1.82 2.84 15.98
C ILE A 42 -2.97 3.77 16.36
N ASN A 43 -4.07 3.21 16.85
CA ASN A 43 -5.25 3.98 17.22
C ASN A 43 -5.03 4.92 18.42
N GLU A 44 -4.22 4.51 19.41
CA GLU A 44 -3.76 5.36 20.51
C GLU A 44 -2.85 6.49 20.04
N ALA A 45 -1.91 6.20 19.12
CA ALA A 45 -1.02 7.21 18.55
C ALA A 45 -1.82 8.34 17.90
N VAL A 46 -2.88 8.01 17.15
CA VAL A 46 -3.80 9.00 16.59
C VAL A 46 -4.57 9.73 17.69
N LYS A 47 -5.15 9.00 18.65
CA LYS A 47 -5.95 9.60 19.74
C LYS A 47 -5.16 10.63 20.54
N ASN A 48 -3.88 10.35 20.80
CA ASN A 48 -3.00 11.21 21.60
C ASN A 48 -2.41 12.39 20.82
N ASN A 49 -2.52 12.38 19.48
CA ASN A 49 -1.96 13.42 18.61
C ASN A 49 -3.02 13.90 17.60
N ARG A 50 -4.27 14.12 18.04
CA ARG A 50 -5.39 14.45 17.15
C ARG A 50 -5.16 15.70 16.31
N ASP A 51 -4.42 16.66 16.83
CA ASP A 51 -3.96 17.88 16.15
C ASP A 51 -3.16 17.59 14.87
N LYS A 52 -2.48 16.44 14.82
CA LYS A 52 -1.71 15.99 13.65
C LYS A 52 -2.54 15.31 12.56
N PHE A 53 -3.81 14.97 12.82
CA PHE A 53 -4.67 14.26 11.88
C PHE A 53 -5.90 15.10 11.52
N PRO A 54 -5.73 16.19 10.76
CA PRO A 54 -6.86 16.96 10.26
C PRO A 54 -7.66 16.16 9.22
N ASN A 55 -8.79 16.72 8.78
CA ASN A 55 -9.64 16.11 7.77
C ASN A 55 -8.85 15.70 6.51
N GLY A 56 -9.09 14.48 6.02
CA GLY A 56 -8.41 13.90 4.85
C GLY A 56 -7.13 13.10 5.16
N TYR A 57 -6.67 13.04 6.41
CA TYR A 57 -5.52 12.23 6.80
C TYR A 57 -5.93 10.80 7.16
N MET A 58 -7.10 10.66 7.76
CA MET A 58 -7.70 9.37 8.07
C MET A 58 -9.21 9.51 8.16
N PHE A 59 -9.91 8.40 8.05
CA PHE A 59 -11.34 8.31 8.32
C PHE A 59 -11.69 6.94 8.89
N SER A 60 -12.72 6.89 9.74
CA SER A 60 -13.33 5.63 10.15
C SER A 60 -14.22 5.10 9.03
N LEU A 61 -14.16 3.79 8.79
CA LEU A 61 -15.04 3.13 7.82
C LEU A 61 -16.47 3.12 8.32
N GLN A 62 -17.41 3.27 7.38
CA GLN A 62 -18.83 2.97 7.62
C GLN A 62 -19.04 1.46 7.74
N VAL A 63 -20.16 1.07 8.36
CA VAL A 63 -20.53 -0.35 8.49
C VAL A 63 -20.60 -1.06 7.13
N SER A 64 -21.13 -0.39 6.10
CA SER A 64 -21.17 -0.88 4.73
C SER A 64 -19.77 -1.05 4.12
N GLU A 65 -18.90 -0.05 4.27
CA GLU A 65 -17.51 -0.11 3.76
C GLU A 65 -16.71 -1.22 4.45
N LYS A 66 -16.93 -1.42 5.75
CA LYS A 66 -16.32 -2.53 6.51
C LYS A 66 -16.84 -3.88 6.02
N GLN A 67 -18.13 -4.00 5.73
CA GLN A 67 -18.69 -5.24 5.21
C GLN A 67 -18.07 -5.58 3.84
N GLN A 68 -17.98 -4.59 2.94
CA GLN A 68 -17.30 -4.73 1.65
C GLN A 68 -15.82 -5.08 1.82
N LEU A 69 -15.14 -4.47 2.79
CA LEU A 69 -13.75 -4.77 3.11
C LEU A 69 -13.56 -6.26 3.49
N VAL A 70 -14.47 -6.79 4.31
CA VAL A 70 -14.44 -8.20 4.75
C VAL A 70 -14.77 -9.15 3.60
N GLU A 71 -15.70 -8.78 2.73
CA GLU A 71 -16.13 -9.60 1.57
C GLU A 71 -15.07 -9.66 0.48
N ASN A 72 -14.37 -8.55 0.22
CA ASN A 72 -13.43 -8.44 -0.89
C ASN A 72 -12.01 -8.92 -0.53
N PHE A 73 -11.70 -9.05 0.75
CA PHE A 73 -10.33 -9.33 1.21
C PHE A 73 -10.33 -10.28 2.43
N ASP A 74 -9.93 -11.53 2.19
CA ASP A 74 -9.91 -12.59 3.23
C ASP A 74 -9.09 -12.22 4.48
N ARG A 75 -8.04 -11.40 4.31
CA ARG A 75 -7.19 -10.92 5.42
C ARG A 75 -7.94 -10.09 6.46
N PHE A 76 -9.12 -9.56 6.12
CA PHE A 76 -9.97 -8.82 7.03
C PHE A 76 -11.14 -9.64 7.60
N SER A 77 -11.23 -10.94 7.32
CA SER A 77 -12.27 -11.85 7.81
C SER A 77 -12.56 -11.73 9.32
N SER A 78 -11.53 -11.56 10.15
CA SER A 78 -11.70 -11.37 11.60
C SER A 78 -12.33 -10.04 12.03
N LEU A 79 -12.53 -9.09 11.10
CA LEU A 79 -13.30 -7.87 11.36
C LEU A 79 -14.82 -8.09 11.23
N LYS A 80 -15.27 -9.22 10.67
CA LYS A 80 -16.69 -9.53 10.42
C LYS A 80 -17.58 -9.34 11.66
N HIS A 81 -17.12 -9.82 12.81
CA HIS A 81 -17.86 -9.73 14.08
C HIS A 81 -17.25 -8.72 15.06
N SER A 82 -16.22 -7.97 14.64
CA SER A 82 -15.66 -6.92 15.47
C SER A 82 -16.71 -5.83 15.69
N PRO A 83 -16.94 -5.32 16.91
CA PRO A 83 -17.79 -4.14 17.11
C PRO A 83 -17.09 -2.83 16.74
N VAL A 84 -15.78 -2.87 16.44
CA VAL A 84 -14.98 -1.67 16.16
C VAL A 84 -14.90 -1.44 14.65
N GLU A 85 -15.17 -0.22 14.24
CA GLU A 85 -14.94 0.26 12.88
C GLU A 85 -13.43 0.51 12.67
N PRO A 86 -12.82 -0.16 11.68
CA PRO A 86 -11.43 0.09 11.35
C PRO A 86 -11.25 1.52 10.81
N LYS A 87 -10.03 2.05 10.94
CA LYS A 87 -9.65 3.34 10.34
C LYS A 87 -8.85 3.11 9.08
N ALA A 88 -9.14 3.90 8.05
CA ALA A 88 -8.31 4.02 6.85
C ALA A 88 -7.40 5.24 6.98
N PHE A 89 -6.13 5.05 6.62
CA PHE A 89 -5.11 6.10 6.56
C PHE A 89 -4.77 6.39 5.12
N THR A 90 -4.85 7.65 4.73
CA THR A 90 -4.33 8.14 3.45
C THR A 90 -2.81 8.26 3.51
N GLU A 91 -2.15 8.46 2.38
CA GLU A 91 -0.72 8.75 2.31
C GLU A 91 -0.28 9.82 3.33
N LYS A 92 -1.04 10.93 3.40
CA LYS A 92 -0.78 12.02 4.34
C LYS A 92 -0.90 11.58 5.80
N GLY A 93 -1.90 10.75 6.12
CA GLY A 93 -2.06 10.17 7.46
C GLY A 93 -0.91 9.26 7.86
N LEU A 94 -0.42 8.45 6.92
CA LEU A 94 0.73 7.57 7.13
C LEU A 94 2.01 8.38 7.40
N TYR A 95 2.20 9.50 6.69
CA TYR A 95 3.31 10.42 6.97
C TYR A 95 3.23 11.01 8.38
N MET A 96 2.03 11.33 8.87
CA MET A 96 1.89 11.81 10.25
C MET A 96 2.16 10.71 11.28
N LEU A 97 1.73 9.48 11.02
CA LEU A 97 2.08 8.33 11.87
C LEU A 97 3.60 8.12 11.96
N ALA A 98 4.32 8.29 10.85
CA ALA A 98 5.78 8.20 10.82
C ALA A 98 6.48 9.22 11.74
N THR A 99 5.88 10.40 11.96
CA THR A 99 6.44 11.39 12.91
C THR A 99 6.28 10.99 14.38
N ILE A 100 5.37 10.06 14.65
CA ILE A 100 4.96 9.62 16.00
C ILE A 100 5.62 8.28 16.36
N LEU A 101 5.65 7.33 15.43
CA LEU A 101 6.22 5.99 15.62
C LEU A 101 7.72 6.02 15.29
N ARG A 102 8.59 5.81 16.29
CA ARG A 102 10.04 6.07 16.18
C ARG A 102 10.95 4.84 16.36
N SER A 103 10.45 3.63 16.20
CA SER A 103 11.30 2.42 16.28
C SER A 103 12.11 2.21 14.98
N PRO A 104 13.23 1.47 15.00
CA PRO A 104 13.97 1.13 13.78
C PRO A 104 13.11 0.46 12.71
N ARG A 105 12.17 -0.41 13.14
CA ARG A 105 11.16 -1.02 12.24
C ARG A 105 10.23 0.04 11.68
N ALA A 106 9.66 0.91 12.52
CA ALA A 106 8.77 1.98 12.09
C ALA A 106 9.41 2.90 11.03
N THR A 107 10.70 3.20 11.18
CA THR A 107 11.47 3.96 10.19
C THR A 107 11.58 3.20 8.87
N ALA A 108 11.93 1.91 8.89
CA ALA A 108 12.00 1.09 7.68
C ALA A 108 10.63 0.98 6.98
N THR A 109 9.57 0.73 7.75
CA THR A 109 8.19 0.72 7.27
C THR A 109 7.79 2.05 6.63
N THR A 110 8.20 3.17 7.24
CA THR A 110 7.92 4.51 6.70
C THR A 110 8.55 4.68 5.32
N PHE A 111 9.82 4.28 5.15
CA PHE A 111 10.47 4.35 3.84
C PHE A 111 9.76 3.48 2.81
N ALA A 112 9.42 2.23 3.15
CA ALA A 112 8.67 1.36 2.26
C ALA A 112 7.32 1.98 1.85
N ILE A 113 6.60 2.60 2.80
CA ILE A 113 5.35 3.31 2.50
C ILE A 113 5.57 4.48 1.55
N ILE A 114 6.56 5.34 1.81
CA ILE A 114 6.86 6.50 0.95
C ILE A 114 7.15 6.04 -0.48
N GLU A 115 8.04 5.06 -0.64
CA GLU A 115 8.44 4.56 -1.96
C GLU A 115 7.27 3.90 -2.70
N SER A 116 6.46 3.06 -2.04
CA SER A 116 5.31 2.42 -2.67
C SER A 116 4.27 3.45 -3.15
N PHE A 117 3.93 4.45 -2.34
CA PHE A 117 2.98 5.50 -2.74
C PHE A 117 3.57 6.41 -3.83
N PHE A 118 4.87 6.73 -3.77
CA PHE A 118 5.57 7.49 -4.80
C PHE A 118 5.54 6.78 -6.16
N LYS A 119 5.89 5.48 -6.20
CA LYS A 119 5.88 4.67 -7.42
C LYS A 119 4.48 4.51 -7.98
N LEU A 120 3.46 4.27 -7.13
CA LEU A 120 2.06 4.23 -7.56
C LEU A 120 1.61 5.53 -8.22
N ARG A 121 1.88 6.69 -7.60
CA ARG A 121 1.54 8.00 -8.17
C ARG A 121 2.27 8.26 -9.49
N THR A 122 3.51 7.81 -9.60
CA THR A 122 4.30 7.93 -10.83
C THR A 122 3.71 7.08 -11.94
N LEU A 123 3.27 5.84 -11.65
CA LEU A 123 2.55 4.99 -12.60
C LEU A 123 1.24 5.63 -13.06
N VAL A 124 0.42 6.14 -12.14
CA VAL A 124 -0.82 6.86 -12.45
C VAL A 124 -0.54 8.02 -13.42
N ARG A 125 0.47 8.82 -13.09
CA ARG A 125 0.87 9.95 -13.92
C ARG A 125 1.33 9.53 -15.31
N ASN A 126 2.17 8.51 -15.41
CA ASN A 126 2.65 8.02 -16.70
C ASN A 126 1.49 7.54 -17.56
N VAL A 127 0.53 6.80 -16.98
CA VAL A 127 -0.68 6.35 -17.67
C VAL A 127 -1.52 7.51 -18.18
N ASN A 128 -1.73 8.53 -17.35
CA ASN A 128 -2.50 9.71 -17.76
C ASN A 128 -1.80 10.48 -18.90
N ILE A 129 -0.46 10.61 -18.85
CA ILE A 129 0.30 11.24 -19.93
C ILE A 129 0.20 10.41 -21.21
N MET A 130 0.33 9.08 -21.13
CA MET A 130 0.20 8.18 -22.28
C MET A 130 -1.14 8.31 -22.99
N ALA A 131 -2.23 8.57 -22.25
CA ALA A 131 -3.56 8.75 -22.83
C ALA A 131 -3.69 10.00 -23.73
N THR A 132 -2.80 10.98 -23.54
CA THR A 132 -2.82 12.27 -24.26
C THR A 132 -1.56 12.51 -25.10
N GLU A 133 -0.61 11.57 -25.14
CA GLU A 133 0.66 11.70 -25.85
C GLU A 133 0.56 11.15 -27.28
N TYR A 134 0.71 12.03 -28.24
CA TYR A 134 0.62 11.73 -29.68
C TYR A 134 1.96 11.35 -30.29
N ASP A 135 3.08 11.72 -29.64
CA ASP A 135 4.43 11.34 -30.06
C ASP A 135 4.71 9.86 -29.72
N GLU A 136 4.88 9.04 -30.77
CA GLU A 136 5.15 7.59 -30.67
C GLU A 136 6.39 7.26 -29.82
N GLU A 137 7.47 8.01 -29.97
CA GLU A 137 8.74 7.74 -29.27
C GLU A 137 8.61 8.06 -27.78
N LYS A 138 7.97 9.18 -27.45
CA LYS A 138 7.67 9.54 -26.04
C LYS A 138 6.72 8.53 -25.41
N ARG A 139 5.70 8.08 -26.13
CA ARG A 139 4.77 7.07 -25.63
C ARG A 139 5.48 5.74 -25.37
N LYS A 140 6.35 5.30 -26.28
CA LYS A 140 7.15 4.08 -26.10
C LYS A 140 8.08 4.18 -24.88
N SER A 141 8.72 5.33 -24.68
CA SER A 141 9.52 5.59 -23.48
C SER A 141 8.69 5.53 -22.19
N LEU A 142 7.49 6.11 -22.18
CA LEU A 142 6.58 6.07 -21.03
C LEU A 142 6.10 4.64 -20.73
N VAL A 143 5.81 3.83 -21.75
CA VAL A 143 5.45 2.42 -21.59
C VAL A 143 6.59 1.65 -20.95
N GLN A 144 7.83 1.81 -21.46
CA GLN A 144 9.00 1.14 -20.91
C GLN A 144 9.21 1.50 -19.43
N ARG A 145 9.25 2.81 -19.11
CA ARG A 145 9.44 3.30 -17.75
C ARG A 145 8.33 2.84 -16.80
N SER A 146 7.10 2.78 -17.29
CA SER A 146 5.97 2.26 -16.49
C SER A 146 6.09 0.75 -16.26
N GLY A 147 6.61 0.00 -17.24
CA GLY A 147 6.93 -1.42 -17.08
C GLY A 147 8.02 -1.69 -16.05
N GLU A 148 9.07 -0.87 -16.03
CA GLU A 148 10.16 -0.92 -15.04
C GLU A 148 9.66 -0.62 -13.62
N LEU A 149 8.92 0.48 -13.44
CA LEU A 149 8.31 0.83 -12.15
C LEU A 149 7.35 -0.25 -11.64
N LEU A 150 6.58 -0.85 -12.55
CA LEU A 150 5.71 -1.97 -12.21
C LEU A 150 6.53 -3.20 -11.81
N ASN A 151 7.70 -3.42 -12.41
CA ASN A 151 8.60 -4.50 -12.03
C ASN A 151 9.12 -4.31 -10.61
N GLU A 152 9.69 -3.15 -10.30
CA GLU A 152 10.21 -2.82 -8.97
C GLU A 152 9.13 -2.96 -7.88
N LEU A 153 7.89 -2.57 -8.18
CA LEU A 153 6.75 -2.72 -7.27
C LEU A 153 6.27 -4.16 -7.09
N LEU A 154 6.74 -5.11 -7.90
CA LEU A 154 6.25 -6.51 -7.94
C LEU A 154 7.34 -7.55 -7.64
N THR A 155 8.61 -7.18 -7.75
CA THR A 155 9.73 -8.07 -7.47
C THR A 155 10.32 -7.73 -6.12
N ASP A 156 10.31 -8.70 -5.20
CA ASP A 156 11.11 -8.64 -3.98
C ASP A 156 12.58 -8.80 -4.36
N GLU A 157 13.45 -8.01 -3.72
CA GLU A 157 14.91 -8.26 -3.72
C GLU A 157 15.31 -9.47 -2.85
N GLY A 158 14.34 -10.19 -2.27
CA GLY A 158 14.56 -11.37 -1.43
C GLY A 158 14.27 -12.70 -2.15
N ASP A 159 15.19 -13.65 -2.01
CA ASP A 159 15.15 -15.02 -2.55
C ASP A 159 13.98 -15.86 -1.98
N ILE A 160 12.77 -15.76 -2.55
CA ILE A 160 11.75 -16.83 -2.50
C ILE A 160 10.77 -16.76 -3.68
N THR A 161 10.37 -17.96 -4.15
CA THR A 161 10.03 -18.24 -5.55
C THR A 161 8.67 -18.91 -5.79
N GLU A 162 7.69 -18.88 -4.90
CA GLU A 162 6.38 -19.49 -5.20
C GLU A 162 5.18 -18.65 -4.75
N THR A 163 4.72 -17.77 -5.63
CA THR A 163 3.32 -17.29 -5.67
C THR A 163 3.01 -16.80 -7.10
N GLU A 164 1.97 -17.34 -7.74
CA GLU A 164 1.38 -16.73 -8.95
C GLU A 164 0.47 -15.57 -8.52
N SER A 165 1.03 -14.38 -8.32
CA SER A 165 0.23 -13.19 -8.02
C SER A 165 -0.25 -12.51 -9.31
N SER A 166 -1.55 -12.58 -9.57
CA SER A 166 -2.19 -11.71 -10.58
C SER A 166 -2.61 -10.41 -9.92
N ILE A 167 -1.81 -9.35 -10.09
CA ILE A 167 -2.16 -8.04 -9.57
C ILE A 167 -2.90 -7.27 -10.66
N GLU A 168 -4.20 -7.07 -10.45
CA GLU A 168 -5.04 -6.20 -11.27
C GLU A 168 -5.00 -4.78 -10.70
N LEU A 169 -4.24 -3.90 -11.34
CA LEU A 169 -4.32 -2.47 -11.06
C LEU A 169 -5.43 -1.90 -11.94
N ASN A 170 -6.53 -1.49 -11.30
CA ASN A 170 -7.60 -0.77 -11.97
C ASN A 170 -7.25 0.72 -11.92
N LEU A 171 -6.66 1.23 -12.99
CA LEU A 171 -6.16 2.60 -13.06
C LEU A 171 -6.82 3.32 -14.22
N TYR A 172 -7.86 4.12 -13.95
CA TYR A 172 -8.53 5.01 -14.92
C TYR A 172 -8.61 4.42 -16.34
N ALA A 173 -9.28 3.26 -16.47
CA ALA A 173 -9.52 2.50 -17.71
C ALA A 173 -8.39 1.58 -18.23
N LEU A 174 -7.21 1.54 -17.61
CA LEU A 174 -6.19 0.53 -17.89
C LEU A 174 -6.27 -0.62 -16.88
N LYS A 175 -6.59 -1.82 -17.41
CA LYS A 175 -6.48 -3.08 -16.68
C LYS A 175 -5.11 -3.69 -16.96
N MET A 176 -4.15 -3.47 -16.07
CA MET A 176 -2.84 -4.11 -16.17
C MET A 176 -2.89 -5.45 -15.44
N LYS A 177 -2.70 -6.55 -16.18
CA LYS A 177 -2.52 -7.90 -15.63
C LYS A 177 -1.09 -8.35 -15.92
N ARG A 178 -0.29 -8.56 -14.88
CA ARG A 178 1.03 -9.17 -15.02
C ARG A 178 1.05 -10.50 -14.30
N THR A 179 1.39 -11.56 -15.03
CA THR A 179 1.69 -12.87 -14.46
C THR A 179 3.21 -12.94 -14.32
N VAL A 180 3.70 -12.96 -13.08
CA VAL A 180 5.12 -13.15 -12.81
C VAL A 180 5.38 -14.64 -12.65
N LYS A 181 6.20 -15.23 -13.53
CA LYS A 181 6.72 -16.59 -13.37
C LYS A 181 8.16 -16.48 -12.87
N ARG A 182 8.44 -16.99 -11.66
CA ARG A 182 9.77 -17.01 -11.06
C ARG A 182 10.31 -18.45 -11.13
N THR A 183 11.55 -18.61 -11.59
CA THR A 183 12.24 -19.92 -11.63
C THR A 183 13.55 -19.83 -10.87
N LYS A 184 13.82 -20.81 -10.02
CA LYS A 184 15.04 -20.87 -9.20
C LYS A 184 16.26 -21.14 -10.06
N LYS A 185 17.33 -20.34 -9.92
CA LYS A 185 18.68 -20.81 -10.27
C LYS A 185 19.12 -21.75 -9.14
N GLY A 186 19.36 -23.01 -9.49
CA GLY A 186 19.91 -24.02 -8.58
C GLY A 186 21.32 -23.68 -8.13
#